data_AF-A0A2V8H4M6-F1
#
_entry.id   AF-A0A2V8H4M6-F1
#
_cell.length_a   1.000
_cell.length_b   1.000
_cell.length_c   1.000
_cell.angle_alpha   90.00
_cell.angle_beta   90.00
_cell.angle_gamma   90.00
#
_symmetry.space_group_name_H-M   'P 1'
#
loop_
_entity.id
_entity.type
_entity.pdbx_description
1 polymer ?
#
loop_
_entity_poly.entity_id
_entity_poly.type
_entity_poly.pdbx_seq_one_letter_code
_entity_poly.pdbx_strand_id
1 'polypeptide(L)' 'MPSSCAIWVIRPKGSQQISESDVMKAGKAAGLVDVKVARFSETHTAEKFVIPVSRR' A
#
# COMPACT_ATOMS: atom_id res chain seq x y z
N MET A 1 -2.30 23.08 -4.03
CA MET A 1 -2.02 22.08 -2.99
C MET A 1 -1.18 20.98 -3.61
N PRO A 2 -0.07 20.53 -2.99
CA PRO A 2 0.68 19.40 -3.55
C PRO A 2 -0.23 18.18 -3.53
N SER A 3 -0.64 17.72 -4.70
CA SER A 3 -1.39 16.48 -4.87
C SER A 3 -0.50 15.36 -4.35
N SER A 4 -0.85 14.82 -3.18
CA SER A 4 -0.11 13.74 -2.55
C SER A 4 -0.31 12.48 -3.40
N CYS A 5 0.52 12.30 -4.44
CA CYS A 5 0.38 11.21 -5.39
C CYS A 5 0.58 9.88 -4.65
N ALA A 6 -0.50 9.17 -4.36
CA ALA A 6 -0.49 7.96 -3.55
C ALA A 6 -1.23 6.85 -4.29
N ILE A 7 -0.72 5.63 -4.15
CA ILE A 7 -1.38 4.42 -4.63
C ILE A 7 -1.94 3.70 -3.41
N TRP A 8 -3.18 3.23 -3.53
CA TRP A 8 -3.80 2.36 -2.55
C TRP A 8 -4.00 0.98 -3.16
N VAL A 9 -3.49 -0.04 -2.46
CA VAL A 9 -3.74 -1.45 -2.82
C VAL A 9 -4.79 -1.97 -1.87
N ILE A 10 -5.90 -2.49 -2.40
CA ILE A 10 -6.99 -3.07 -1.60
C ILE A 10 -6.96 -4.57 -1.80
N ARG A 11 -6.97 -5.34 -0.71
CA ARG A 11 -6.97 -6.80 -0.75
C ARG A 11 -7.89 -7.42 0.31
N PRO A 12 -8.39 -8.65 0.09
CA PRO A 12 -9.11 -9.39 1.11
C PRO A 12 -8.21 -9.68 2.32
N LYS A 13 -8.78 -9.55 3.52
CA LYS A 13 -8.09 -9.91 4.76
C LYS A 13 -7.84 -11.42 4.82
N GLY A 14 -6.69 -11.83 5.31
CA GLY A 14 -6.33 -13.25 5.44
C GLY A 14 -6.20 -14.00 4.11
N SER A 15 -6.15 -13.31 2.96
CA SER A 15 -5.96 -13.94 1.66
C SER A 15 -4.63 -14.71 1.60
N GLN A 16 -4.67 -15.96 1.14
CA GLN A 16 -3.48 -16.77 0.86
C GLN A 16 -2.89 -16.52 -0.53
N GLN A 17 -3.66 -15.90 -1.45
CA GLN A 17 -3.20 -15.62 -2.81
C GLN A 17 -2.27 -14.40 -2.88
N ILE A 18 -2.61 -13.35 -2.13
CA ILE A 18 -1.83 -12.11 -2.03
C ILE A 18 -1.83 -11.69 -0.56
N SER A 19 -0.69 -11.90 0.09
CA SER A 19 -0.49 -11.52 1.48
C SER A 19 -0.08 -10.05 1.60
N GLU A 20 -0.10 -9.54 2.83
CA GLU A 20 0.48 -8.22 3.16
C GLU A 20 1.96 -8.14 2.75
N SER A 21 2.70 -9.22 3.01
CA SER A 21 4.12 -9.30 2.69
C SER A 21 4.37 -9.15 1.20
N ASP A 22 3.52 -9.75 0.37
CA ASP A 22 3.64 -9.67 -1.10
C ASP A 22 3.42 -8.24 -1.58
N VAL A 23 2.39 -7.57 -1.05
CA VAL A 23 2.08 -6.17 -1.38
C VAL A 23 3.21 -5.24 -0.92
N MET A 24 3.71 -5.39 0.31
CA MET A 24 4.83 -4.60 0.82
C MET A 24 6.11 -4.81 0.02
N LYS A 25 6.44 -6.06 -0.34
CA LYS A 25 7.60 -6.38 -1.18
C LYS A 25 7.48 -5.75 -2.56
N ALA A 26 6.31 -5.85 -3.20
CA ALA A 26 6.06 -5.25 -4.50
C ALA A 26 6.18 -3.72 -4.45
N GLY A 27 5.58 -3.08 -3.44
CA GLY A 27 5.69 -1.63 -3.23
C GLY A 27 7.14 -1.18 -3.04
N LYS A 28 7.91 -1.90 -2.23
CA LYS A 28 9.35 -1.62 -2.04
C LYS A 28 10.16 -1.82 -3.33
N ALA A 29 9.89 -2.88 -4.09
CA ALA A 29 10.55 -3.14 -5.38
C ALA A 29 10.23 -2.05 -6.42
N ALA A 30 9.01 -1.49 -6.39
CA ALA A 30 8.63 -0.33 -7.18
C ALA A 30 9.24 0.99 -6.68
N GLY A 31 10.03 0.95 -5.60
CA GLY A 31 10.60 2.13 -4.98
C GLY A 31 9.53 3.03 -4.35
N LEU A 32 8.49 2.47 -3.76
CA LEU A 32 7.54 3.21 -2.94
C LEU A 32 7.77 2.89 -1.46
N VAL A 33 7.25 3.75 -0.58
CA VAL A 33 7.19 3.49 0.86
C VAL A 33 5.73 3.34 1.27
N ASP A 34 5.44 2.28 2.03
CA ASP A 34 4.18 2.16 2.75
C ASP A 34 4.18 3.17 3.90
N VAL A 35 3.10 3.92 4.03
CA VAL A 35 2.92 4.91 5.10
C VAL A 35 1.67 4.67 5.93
N LYS A 36 0.78 3.76 5.50
CA LYS A 36 -0.47 3.50 6.20
C LYS A 36 -1.12 2.21 5.73
N VAL A 37 -1.53 1.41 6.71
CA VAL A 37 -2.52 0.34 6.54
C VAL A 37 -3.85 0.79 7.14
N ALA A 38 -4.96 0.57 6.44
CA ALA A 38 -6.30 0.94 6.88
C ALA A 38 -7.28 -0.23 6.78
N ARG A 39 -8.17 -0.34 7.76
CA ARG A 39 -9.35 -1.22 7.68
C ARG A 39 -10.33 -0.64 6.67
N PHE A 40 -10.20 -1.02 5.40
CA PHE A 40 -11.02 -0.49 4.31
C PHE A 40 -12.49 -0.91 4.43
N SER A 41 -12.75 -2.18 4.76
CA SER A 41 -14.09 -2.70 5.03
C SER A 41 -14.04 -3.83 6.04
N GLU A 42 -15.15 -4.53 6.28
CA GLU A 42 -15.16 -5.74 7.10
C GLU A 42 -14.28 -6.84 6.49
N THR A 43 -14.27 -6.97 5.16
CA THR A 43 -13.59 -8.05 4.44
C THR A 43 -12.26 -7.63 3.82
N HIS A 44 -11.97 -6.33 3.69
CA HIS A 44 -10.77 -5.83 3.00
C HIS A 44 -9.91 -4.91 3.86
N THR A 45 -8.61 -4.94 3.59
CA THR A 45 -7.62 -3.97 4.09
C THR A 45 -7.03 -3.19 2.93
N ALA A 46 -6.45 -2.02 3.22
CA ALA A 46 -5.80 -1.20 2.22
C ALA A 46 -4.45 -0.66 2.68
N GLU A 47 -3.42 -0.87 1.88
CA GLU A 47 -2.07 -0.36 2.07
C GLU A 47 -1.83 0.89 1.19
N LYS A 48 -1.33 1.97 1.80
CA LYS A 48 -1.04 3.23 1.12
C LYS A 48 0.44 3.35 0.83
N PHE A 49 0.76 3.45 -0.46
CA PHE A 49 2.11 3.68 -0.93
C PHE A 49 2.29 5.09 -1.47
N VAL A 50 3.46 5.66 -1.20
CA VAL A 50 3.86 6.99 -1.68
C VAL A 50 5.29 6.94 -2.21
N ILE A 51 5.63 7.85 -3.12
CA ILE A 51 7.03 8.12 -3.47
C ILE A 51 7.69 8.76 -2.25
N PRO A 52 8.90 8.31 -1.84
CA PRO A 52 9.62 8.92 -0.73
C PRO A 52 9.87 10.41 -0.94
N VAL A 53 9.93 11.16 0.16
CA VAL A 53 10.19 12.61 0.13
C VAL A 53 11.51 12.92 -0.57
N SER A 54 12.53 12.09 -0.41
CA SER A 54 13.82 12.24 -1.10
C SER A 54 13.76 12.09 -2.63
N ARG A 55 12.61 11.71 -3.19
CA ARG A 55 12.40 11.45 -4.62
C ARG A 55 11.20 12.22 -5.20
N ARG A 56 10.71 13.26 -4.53
CA ARG A 56 9.61 14.12 -4.98
C ARG A 56 10.03 15.58 -5.06
#